data_AF-G9WYW2-F1
#
_entry.id   AF-G9WYW2-F1
#
_cell.length_a   1.000
_cell.length_b   1.000
_cell.length_c   1.000
_cell.angle_alpha   90.00
_cell.angle_beta   90.00
_cell.angle_gamma   90.00
#
_symmetry.space_group_name_H-M   'P 1'
#
loop_
_entity.id
_entity.type
_entity.pdbx_description
1 polymer ?
#
loop_
_entity_poly.entity_id
_entity_poly.type
_entity_poly.pdbx_seq_one_letter_code
_entity_poly.pdbx_strand_id
1 'polypeptide(L)'
;MKQQDRGTAKNKKLNEENRYNWNKATLTRILKRQEYCGDVVNFKTEKHYKDKRNHYVDKDKWQIIPDVHEPIIDRSTYENVQRILKNAPVKRPNGDGEIHPLSGLMYCKDCGTKMHIRTIHKNNKVQHVTYCSEYAKGKSKHPKCHSPHRIDVDDVMENLTEVLRKIAQYSLANKEEFEALVKSSLAKEQTEEIKKQKKRIPQITDRMEQIERVMNKLYEDNALGNIERERYELLSRKYAEEYYTLKAEQEKIEEHLSEFENANQRAKNFIRLAESYSDFEELTSTAINEFISKIVVHERDVKRAKYAVQRIEVYFNYIGKFENELTKDIEPTEQEMIQMREEIEEAKKEKSRAYHRAYSKEYRAKNIEKFREYERIKAREYRARKKLQATT
;
A
#
# COMPACT_ATOMS: atom_id res chain seq x y z
N MET A 1 -30.81 -8.23 43.62
CA MET A 1 -30.08 -7.42 42.61
C MET A 1 -28.59 -7.65 42.81
N LYS A 2 -27.87 -8.23 41.84
CA LYS A 2 -26.40 -8.36 41.95
C LYS A 2 -25.79 -6.99 41.64
N GLN A 3 -25.18 -6.35 42.64
CA GLN A 3 -24.33 -5.18 42.43
C GLN A 3 -23.25 -5.55 41.39
N GLN A 4 -23.36 -4.96 40.21
CA GLN A 4 -22.37 -5.06 39.17
C GLN A 4 -21.39 -3.92 39.37
N ASP A 5 -20.32 -4.20 40.12
CA ASP A 5 -19.15 -3.34 40.18
C ASP A 5 -18.59 -3.16 38.76
N ARG A 6 -18.74 -1.95 38.26
CA ARG A 6 -18.24 -1.51 36.96
C ARG A 6 -16.72 -1.37 37.04
N GLY A 7 -15.97 -2.40 36.68
CA GLY A 7 -14.53 -2.27 36.44
C GLY A 7 -13.72 -3.56 36.57
N THR A 8 -13.13 -3.99 35.46
CA THR A 8 -12.19 -5.12 35.30
C THR A 8 -12.67 -6.50 35.76
N ALA A 9 -12.46 -7.50 34.90
CA ALA A 9 -12.95 -8.87 35.11
C ALA A 9 -12.55 -9.42 36.49
N LYS A 10 -13.53 -9.87 37.28
CA LYS A 10 -13.39 -10.42 38.64
C LYS A 10 -12.41 -11.61 38.76
N ASN A 11 -11.98 -12.19 37.64
CA ASN A 11 -11.16 -13.41 37.60
C ASN A 11 -9.65 -13.15 37.53
N LYS A 12 -9.18 -11.90 37.51
CA LYS A 12 -7.74 -11.57 37.53
C LYS A 12 -7.46 -10.41 38.48
N LYS A 13 -6.43 -10.55 39.33
CA LYS A 13 -5.92 -9.43 40.13
C LYS A 13 -5.53 -8.29 39.19
N LEU A 14 -5.90 -7.07 39.55
CA LEU A 14 -5.52 -5.86 38.83
C LEU A 14 -4.00 -5.77 38.82
N ASN A 15 -3.38 -5.61 37.65
CA ASN A 15 -1.94 -5.34 37.56
C ASN A 15 -1.72 -3.87 37.94
N GLU A 16 -1.18 -3.62 39.13
CA GLU A 16 -0.95 -2.27 39.65
C GLU A 16 0.10 -1.50 38.84
N GLU A 17 1.14 -2.18 38.34
CA GLU A 17 2.20 -1.58 37.52
C GLU A 17 1.67 -1.06 36.17
N ASN A 18 0.63 -1.71 35.64
CA ASN A 18 0.05 -1.39 34.33
C ASN A 18 -1.35 -0.79 34.44
N ARG A 19 -1.71 -0.22 35.59
CA ARG A 19 -3.08 0.24 35.89
C ARG A 19 -3.63 1.24 34.87
N TYR A 20 -2.78 2.11 34.35
CA TYR A 20 -3.14 3.16 33.40
C TYR A 20 -2.74 2.83 31.95
N ASN A 21 -2.16 1.64 31.73
CA ASN A 21 -1.69 1.25 30.42
C ASN A 21 -2.84 0.69 29.58
N TRP A 22 -3.03 1.28 28.39
CA TRP A 22 -4.02 0.79 27.45
C TRP A 22 -3.48 -0.43 26.69
N ASN A 23 -4.27 -1.51 26.67
CA ASN A 23 -3.97 -2.65 25.82
C ASN A 23 -4.14 -2.25 24.33
N LYS A 24 -3.21 -2.70 23.47
CA LYS A 24 -3.29 -2.58 22.01
C LYS A 24 -4.67 -2.94 21.44
N ALA A 25 -5.29 -4.02 21.93
CA ALA A 25 -6.62 -4.44 21.49
C ALA A 25 -7.70 -3.39 21.82
N THR A 26 -7.58 -2.75 22.99
CA THR A 26 -8.49 -1.68 23.40
C THR A 26 -8.31 -0.44 22.54
N LEU A 27 -7.07 -0.02 22.27
CA LEU A 27 -6.77 1.10 21.37
C LEU A 27 -7.32 0.83 19.95
N THR A 28 -7.08 -0.37 19.41
CA THR A 28 -7.61 -0.75 18.09
C THR A 28 -9.14 -0.72 18.07
N ARG A 29 -9.80 -1.10 19.16
CA ARG A 29 -11.25 -1.04 19.27
C ARG A 29 -11.76 0.40 19.34
N ILE A 30 -11.06 1.30 20.02
CA ILE A 30 -11.40 2.73 20.07
C ILE A 30 -11.28 3.32 18.68
N LEU A 31 -10.14 3.10 18.00
CA LEU A 31 -9.89 3.65 16.66
C LEU A 31 -10.90 3.15 15.60
N LYS A 32 -11.54 1.99 15.78
CA LYS A 32 -12.53 1.42 14.85
C LYS A 32 -13.98 1.87 15.08
N ARG A 33 -14.24 2.74 16.06
CA ARG A 33 -15.59 3.21 16.37
C ARG A 33 -15.91 4.46 15.57
N GLN A 34 -16.86 4.35 14.65
CA GLN A 34 -17.38 5.50 13.91
C GLN A 34 -18.23 6.42 14.78
N GLU A 35 -18.65 5.97 15.97
CA GLU A 35 -19.40 6.80 16.92
C GLU A 35 -18.67 8.09 17.29
N TYR A 36 -17.33 8.11 17.21
CA TYR A 36 -16.57 9.34 17.44
C TYR A 36 -16.77 10.41 16.36
N CYS A 37 -17.39 10.07 15.23
CA CYS A 37 -17.73 10.98 14.14
C CYS A 37 -19.13 11.59 14.26
N GLY A 38 -19.84 11.38 15.38
CA GLY A 38 -21.21 11.86 15.57
C GLY A 38 -22.30 10.83 15.24
N ASP A 39 -21.91 9.64 14.79
CA ASP A 39 -22.85 8.59 14.35
C ASP A 39 -23.36 7.73 15.53
N VAL A 40 -24.64 7.37 15.52
CA VAL A 40 -25.17 6.32 16.39
C VAL A 40 -25.21 5.00 15.65
N VAL A 41 -24.61 3.96 16.23
CA VAL A 41 -24.51 2.62 15.62
C VAL A 41 -25.17 1.57 16.49
N ASN A 42 -26.32 1.11 16.02
CA ASN A 42 -27.16 0.14 16.72
C ASN A 42 -27.10 -1.25 16.06
N PHE A 43 -27.60 -2.26 16.78
CA PHE A 43 -27.72 -3.64 16.31
C PHE A 43 -26.39 -4.31 15.91
N LYS A 44 -25.28 -3.94 16.58
CA LYS A 44 -23.97 -4.60 16.39
C LYS A 44 -23.97 -6.09 16.75
N THR A 45 -24.95 -6.53 17.54
CA THR A 45 -25.08 -7.93 17.96
C THR A 45 -26.50 -8.41 17.85
N GLU A 46 -26.67 -9.66 17.44
CA GLU A 46 -27.94 -10.38 17.38
C GLU A 46 -27.90 -11.60 18.30
N LYS A 47 -29.07 -12.01 18.83
CA LYS A 47 -29.18 -13.22 19.63
C LYS A 47 -29.42 -14.42 18.73
N HIS A 48 -28.54 -15.41 18.81
CA HIS A 48 -28.78 -16.68 18.12
C HIS A 48 -29.89 -17.46 18.85
N TYR A 49 -30.92 -17.89 18.13
CA TYR A 49 -32.09 -18.57 18.71
C TYR A 49 -31.73 -19.82 19.51
N LYS A 50 -30.75 -20.62 19.03
CA LYS A 50 -30.36 -21.88 19.70
C LYS A 50 -29.55 -21.67 20.97
N ASP A 51 -28.60 -20.74 20.95
CA ASP A 51 -27.62 -20.59 22.03
C ASP A 51 -27.99 -19.48 23.02
N LYS A 52 -28.97 -18.63 22.66
CA LYS A 52 -29.40 -17.44 23.43
C LYS A 52 -28.27 -16.47 23.78
N ARG A 53 -27.11 -16.62 23.16
CA ARG A 53 -25.92 -15.75 23.30
C ARG A 53 -25.96 -14.65 22.24
N ASN A 54 -25.32 -13.53 22.56
CA ASN A 54 -25.14 -12.42 21.62
C ASN A 54 -23.95 -12.74 20.72
N HIS A 55 -24.14 -12.61 19.41
CA HIS A 55 -23.10 -12.72 18.40
C HIS A 55 -22.99 -11.40 17.66
N TYR A 56 -21.76 -10.97 17.34
CA TYR A 56 -21.58 -9.83 16.48
C TYR A 56 -22.07 -10.17 15.07
N VAL A 57 -22.84 -9.26 14.48
CA VAL A 57 -23.35 -9.38 13.12
C VAL A 57 -22.51 -8.57 12.15
N ASP A 58 -22.59 -8.93 10.88
CA ASP A 58 -21.96 -8.21 9.79
C ASP A 58 -22.42 -6.75 9.74
N LYS A 59 -21.55 -5.88 9.22
CA LYS A 59 -21.79 -4.42 9.20
C LYS A 59 -23.04 -4.03 8.42
N ASP A 60 -23.40 -4.81 7.42
CA ASP A 60 -24.57 -4.57 6.56
C ASP A 60 -25.89 -4.68 7.33
N LYS A 61 -25.88 -5.35 8.49
CA LYS A 61 -27.03 -5.44 9.40
C LYS A 61 -27.03 -4.35 10.48
N TRP A 62 -25.99 -3.52 10.55
CA TRP A 62 -25.92 -2.45 11.54
C TRP A 62 -26.83 -1.33 11.09
N GLN A 63 -27.60 -0.78 12.02
CA GLN A 63 -28.33 0.46 11.75
C GLN A 63 -27.45 1.63 12.17
N ILE A 64 -27.05 2.42 11.18
CA ILE A 64 -26.20 3.59 11.34
C ILE A 64 -27.07 4.81 11.10
N ILE A 65 -27.21 5.65 12.13
CA ILE A 65 -27.86 6.95 12.03
C ILE A 65 -26.75 8.00 12.08
N PRO A 66 -26.48 8.70 10.97
CA PRO A 66 -25.39 9.67 10.91
C PRO A 66 -25.72 10.94 11.71
N ASP A 67 -24.68 11.62 12.19
CA ASP A 67 -24.70 12.99 12.72
C ASP A 67 -25.76 13.28 13.81
N VAL A 68 -25.88 12.37 14.78
CA VAL A 68 -26.84 12.47 15.90
C VAL A 68 -26.29 13.31 17.06
N HIS A 69 -24.97 13.32 17.25
CA HIS A 69 -24.33 14.07 18.33
C HIS A 69 -23.07 14.78 17.85
N GLU A 70 -22.55 15.69 18.68
CA GLU A 70 -21.33 16.42 18.38
C GLU A 70 -20.15 15.45 18.16
N PRO A 71 -19.47 15.52 17.00
CA PRO A 71 -18.34 14.66 16.69
C PRO A 71 -17.12 15.04 17.53
N ILE A 72 -16.37 14.03 17.99
CA ILE A 72 -15.07 14.23 18.65
C ILE A 72 -13.95 14.37 17.60
N ILE A 73 -14.09 13.64 16.49
CA ILE A 73 -13.16 13.65 15.36
C ILE A 73 -13.93 13.89 14.07
N ASP A 74 -13.29 14.54 13.10
CA ASP A 74 -13.85 14.72 11.78
C ASP A 74 -13.89 13.39 11.01
N ARG A 75 -14.87 13.29 10.10
CA ARG A 75 -15.09 12.07 9.30
C ARG A 75 -13.88 11.74 8.42
N SER A 76 -13.22 12.75 7.84
CA SER A 76 -12.01 12.56 7.03
C SER A 76 -10.86 11.91 7.81
N THR A 77 -10.62 12.35 9.05
CA THR A 77 -9.59 11.77 9.93
C THR A 77 -9.95 10.34 10.29
N TYR A 78 -11.20 10.04 10.62
CA TYR A 78 -11.65 8.68 10.91
C TYR A 78 -11.45 7.72 9.74
N GLU A 79 -11.83 8.15 8.52
CA GLU A 79 -11.63 7.37 7.29
C GLU A 79 -10.16 7.13 7.00
N ASN A 80 -9.30 8.14 7.21
CA ASN A 80 -7.85 8.00 7.07
C ASN A 80 -7.31 6.94 8.05
N VAL A 81 -7.72 6.99 9.32
CA VAL A 81 -7.35 5.99 10.32
C VAL A 81 -7.84 4.60 9.93
N GLN A 82 -9.07 4.44 9.43
CA GLN A 82 -9.56 3.14 8.95
C GLN A 82 -8.72 2.61 7.78
N ARG A 83 -8.31 3.49 6.86
CA ARG A 83 -7.43 3.16 5.73
C ARG A 83 -6.07 2.67 6.23
N ILE A 84 -5.44 3.39 7.17
CA ILE A 84 -4.18 3.00 7.80
C ILE A 84 -4.32 1.64 8.49
N LEU A 85 -5.40 1.39 9.23
CA LEU A 85 -5.64 0.12 9.90
C LEU A 85 -5.86 -1.04 8.93
N LYS A 86 -6.55 -0.83 7.80
CA LYS A 86 -6.71 -1.81 6.71
C LYS A 86 -5.38 -2.07 6.00
N ASN A 87 -4.53 -1.05 5.92
CA ASN A 87 -3.23 -1.13 5.28
C ASN A 87 -2.08 -1.57 6.18
N ALA A 88 -2.31 -1.63 7.49
CA ALA A 88 -1.33 -2.01 8.48
C ALA A 88 -0.63 -3.34 8.12
N PRO A 89 0.71 -3.40 8.25
CA PRO A 89 1.47 -4.59 7.87
C PRO A 89 1.07 -5.81 8.70
N VAL A 90 0.78 -6.92 8.01
CA VAL A 90 0.28 -8.20 8.58
C VAL A 90 1.30 -8.87 9.51
N LYS A 91 2.60 -8.63 9.30
CA LYS A 91 3.69 -9.09 10.17
C LYS A 91 4.58 -7.90 10.48
N ARG A 92 4.93 -7.73 11.76
CA ARG A 92 6.03 -6.87 12.18
C ARG A 92 7.28 -7.75 12.36
N PRO A 93 8.30 -7.67 11.49
CA PRO A 93 9.59 -8.25 11.77
C PRO A 93 10.60 -7.13 11.97
N ASN A 94 10.91 -6.86 13.24
CA ASN A 94 12.25 -6.76 13.84
C ASN A 94 12.06 -6.09 15.21
N GLY A 95 12.82 -6.54 16.21
CA GLY A 95 12.62 -6.19 17.64
C GLY A 95 12.75 -4.70 17.98
N ASP A 96 13.15 -3.87 17.00
CA ASP A 96 13.47 -2.45 17.16
C ASP A 96 12.24 -1.53 17.15
N GLY A 97 11.07 -2.04 16.73
CA GLY A 97 9.79 -1.34 16.86
C GLY A 97 9.52 -0.21 15.85
N GLU A 98 10.52 0.26 15.11
CA GLU A 98 10.36 1.30 14.09
C GLU A 98 9.78 0.77 12.78
N ILE A 99 8.76 1.46 12.28
CA ILE A 99 8.06 1.11 11.04
C ILE A 99 8.36 2.20 10.02
N HIS A 100 8.90 1.79 8.87
CA HIS A 100 9.15 2.72 7.78
C HIS A 100 7.83 3.36 7.28
N PRO A 101 7.77 4.68 6.99
CA PRO A 101 6.53 5.38 6.61
C PRO A 101 5.78 4.76 5.41
N LEU A 102 6.49 4.25 4.41
CA LEU A 102 5.91 3.57 3.24
C LEU A 102 5.40 2.13 3.49
N SER A 103 5.48 1.64 4.73
CA SER A 103 5.05 0.28 5.07
C SER A 103 3.54 0.12 4.91
N GLY A 104 3.13 -0.84 4.06
CA GLY A 104 1.72 -1.08 3.75
C GLY A 104 1.18 -0.29 2.56
N LEU A 105 1.97 0.65 2.00
CA LEU A 105 1.62 1.46 0.82
C LEU A 105 2.25 0.92 -0.48
N MET A 106 3.28 0.08 -0.40
CA MET A 106 4.00 -0.45 -1.56
C MET A 106 3.37 -1.75 -2.09
N TYR A 107 3.13 -1.84 -3.40
CA TYR A 107 2.51 -2.96 -4.12
C TYR A 107 3.36 -3.36 -5.32
N CYS A 108 3.35 -4.64 -5.65
CA CYS A 108 4.01 -5.16 -6.83
C CYS A 108 3.08 -5.09 -8.05
N LYS A 109 3.57 -4.58 -9.19
CA LYS A 109 2.79 -4.51 -10.44
C LYS A 109 2.36 -5.89 -10.94
N ASP A 110 3.28 -6.85 -10.98
CA ASP A 110 3.04 -8.16 -11.61
C ASP A 110 2.01 -9.02 -10.89
N CYS A 111 2.02 -9.04 -9.55
CA CYS A 111 1.09 -9.87 -8.77
C CYS A 111 -0.01 -9.09 -8.05
N GLY A 112 0.09 -7.76 -7.99
CA GLY A 112 -0.84 -6.90 -7.25
C GLY A 112 -0.75 -7.05 -5.72
N THR A 113 0.14 -7.89 -5.19
CA THR A 113 0.27 -8.08 -3.74
C THR A 113 1.11 -6.99 -3.09
N LYS A 114 0.84 -6.73 -1.80
CA LYS A 114 1.64 -5.82 -0.97
C LYS A 114 3.09 -6.26 -0.94
N MET A 115 4.01 -5.33 -0.73
CA MET A 115 5.44 -5.59 -0.59
C MET A 115 5.86 -5.45 0.88
N HIS A 116 6.82 -6.25 1.31
CA HIS A 116 7.39 -6.18 2.66
C HIS A 116 8.68 -5.36 2.65
N ILE A 117 8.78 -4.39 3.54
CA ILE A 117 10.02 -3.65 3.80
C ILE A 117 10.87 -4.47 4.77
N ARG A 118 12.15 -4.65 4.43
CA ARG A 118 13.17 -5.26 5.29
C ARG A 118 14.29 -4.26 5.51
N THR A 119 14.69 -4.13 6.76
CA THR A 119 15.88 -3.37 7.15
C THR A 119 17.11 -4.28 7.03
N ILE A 120 18.11 -3.83 6.27
CA ILE A 120 19.37 -4.53 6.05
C ILE A 120 20.48 -3.69 6.69
N HIS A 121 21.18 -4.27 7.66
CA HIS A 121 22.35 -3.66 8.27
C HIS A 121 23.61 -4.17 7.56
N LYS A 122 24.37 -3.27 6.91
CA LYS A 122 25.62 -3.62 6.24
C LYS A 122 26.66 -2.54 6.43
N ASN A 123 27.85 -2.90 6.91
CA ASN A 123 28.99 -1.97 7.09
C ASN A 123 28.61 -0.68 7.85
N ASN A 124 27.91 -0.81 8.99
CA ASN A 124 27.35 0.30 9.78
C ASN A 124 26.34 1.20 9.06
N LYS A 125 25.85 0.82 7.88
CA LYS A 125 24.75 1.49 7.20
C LYS A 125 23.48 0.68 7.33
N VAL A 126 22.39 1.39 7.59
CA VAL A 126 21.03 0.85 7.57
C VAL A 126 20.46 1.13 6.18
N GLN A 127 19.92 0.11 5.52
CA GLN A 127 19.27 0.23 4.21
C GLN A 127 17.87 -0.38 4.28
N HIS A 128 16.86 0.37 3.83
CA HIS A 128 15.49 -0.13 3.78
C HIS A 128 15.15 -0.63 2.37
N VAL A 129 14.68 -1.88 2.27
CA VAL A 129 14.52 -2.54 0.98
C VAL A 129 13.20 -3.28 0.92
N THR A 130 12.46 -3.09 -0.17
CA THR A 130 11.23 -3.84 -0.41
C THR A 130 11.47 -5.20 -1.05
N TYR A 131 10.57 -6.14 -0.76
CA TYR A 131 10.48 -7.43 -1.42
C TYR A 131 9.01 -7.75 -1.71
N CYS A 132 8.73 -8.28 -2.90
CA CYS A 132 7.41 -8.80 -3.24
C CYS A 132 7.01 -9.92 -2.26
N SER A 133 5.85 -9.80 -1.60
CA SER A 133 5.36 -10.79 -0.65
C SER A 133 5.13 -12.15 -1.30
N GLU A 134 4.59 -12.19 -2.51
CA GLU A 134 4.32 -13.44 -3.22
C GLU A 134 5.61 -14.18 -3.60
N TYR A 135 6.63 -13.44 -4.05
CA TYR A 135 7.96 -14.00 -4.29
C TYR A 135 8.60 -14.51 -2.99
N ALA A 136 8.51 -13.73 -1.91
CA ALA A 136 9.12 -14.06 -0.62
C ALA A 136 8.52 -15.31 0.05
N LYS A 137 7.28 -15.71 -0.31
CA LYS A 137 6.67 -16.95 0.20
C LYS A 137 7.41 -18.19 -0.28
N GLY A 138 8.04 -18.15 -1.46
CA GLY A 138 8.82 -19.25 -2.04
C GLY A 138 8.00 -20.53 -2.30
N LYS A 139 8.29 -21.21 -3.42
CA LYS A 139 7.75 -22.56 -3.74
C LYS A 139 6.24 -22.65 -4.04
N SER A 140 5.57 -21.62 -4.55
CA SER A 140 4.26 -21.84 -5.16
C SER A 140 4.43 -22.52 -6.53
N LYS A 141 3.52 -23.45 -6.87
CA LYS A 141 3.54 -24.20 -8.14
C LYS A 141 3.42 -23.29 -9.37
N HIS A 142 2.81 -22.10 -9.17
CA HIS A 142 2.65 -21.04 -10.16
C HIS A 142 2.93 -19.68 -9.49
N PRO A 143 4.19 -19.25 -9.39
CA PRO A 143 4.51 -17.96 -8.80
C PRO A 143 4.00 -16.85 -9.73
N LYS A 144 3.16 -15.96 -9.21
CA LYS A 144 2.69 -14.77 -9.94
C LYS A 144 3.82 -13.76 -10.20
N CYS A 145 4.96 -13.90 -9.52
CA CYS A 145 6.15 -13.07 -9.74
C CYS A 145 7.38 -13.96 -9.93
N HIS A 146 8.15 -13.68 -10.98
CA HIS A 146 9.38 -14.39 -11.31
C HIS A 146 10.64 -13.74 -10.73
N SER A 147 10.53 -12.55 -10.14
CA SER A 147 11.63 -11.84 -9.51
C SER A 147 11.21 -11.20 -8.18
N PRO A 148 12.18 -10.81 -7.33
CA PRO A 148 11.89 -10.26 -6.01
C PRO A 148 11.26 -8.87 -6.03
N HIS A 149 11.22 -8.18 -7.19
CA HIS A 149 10.83 -6.77 -7.32
C HIS A 149 11.44 -5.88 -6.25
N ARG A 150 12.76 -5.99 -6.07
CA ARG A 150 13.49 -5.29 -5.01
C ARG A 150 13.70 -3.83 -5.39
N ILE A 151 13.23 -2.89 -4.58
CA ILE A 151 13.58 -1.46 -4.69
C ILE A 151 14.10 -0.94 -3.34
N ASP A 152 15.03 0.02 -3.40
CA ASP A 152 15.48 0.76 -2.23
C ASP A 152 14.38 1.74 -1.82
N VAL A 153 13.96 1.69 -0.55
CA VAL A 153 12.83 2.48 -0.07
C VAL A 153 13.23 3.93 0.16
N ASP A 154 14.49 4.17 0.51
CA ASP A 154 15.01 5.52 0.78
C ASP A 154 15.04 6.32 -0.54
N ASP A 155 15.44 5.69 -1.65
CA ASP A 155 15.35 6.26 -3.00
C ASP A 155 13.89 6.59 -3.38
N VAL A 156 12.92 5.73 -3.04
CA VAL A 156 11.49 6.02 -3.31
C VAL A 156 11.01 7.22 -2.49
N MET A 157 11.42 7.33 -1.23
CA MET A 157 11.07 8.45 -0.36
C MET A 157 11.60 9.78 -0.87
N GLU A 158 12.85 9.82 -1.35
CA GLU A 158 13.45 11.02 -1.93
C GLU A 158 12.68 11.48 -3.17
N ASN A 159 12.42 10.56 -4.11
CA ASN A 159 11.63 10.84 -5.31
C ASN A 159 10.21 11.31 -4.97
N LEU A 160 9.54 10.68 -4.01
CA LEU A 160 8.20 11.10 -3.56
C LEU A 160 8.21 12.51 -2.99
N THR A 161 9.23 12.84 -2.20
CA THR A 161 9.36 14.16 -1.58
C THR A 161 9.55 15.23 -2.66
N GLU A 162 10.38 14.96 -3.67
CA GLU A 162 10.57 15.86 -4.80
C GLU A 162 9.28 16.07 -5.61
N VAL A 163 8.56 14.98 -5.92
CA VAL A 163 7.28 15.04 -6.63
C VAL A 163 6.25 15.86 -5.84
N LEU A 164 6.12 15.61 -4.53
CA LEU A 164 5.19 16.35 -3.67
C LEU A 164 5.55 17.83 -3.57
N ARG A 165 6.84 18.18 -3.47
CA ARG A 165 7.28 19.59 -3.49
C ARG A 165 6.93 20.27 -4.81
N LYS A 166 7.17 19.61 -5.96
CA LYS A 166 6.81 20.16 -7.28
C LYS A 166 5.30 20.38 -7.40
N ILE A 167 4.49 19.43 -6.94
CA ILE A 167 3.02 19.56 -6.92
C ILE A 167 2.60 20.73 -6.03
N ALA A 168 3.18 20.87 -4.84
CA ALA A 168 2.85 21.96 -3.93
C ALA A 168 3.23 23.34 -4.50
N GLN A 169 4.44 23.47 -5.06
CA GLN A 169 4.89 24.69 -5.72
C GLN A 169 3.98 25.09 -6.88
N TYR A 170 3.59 24.12 -7.72
CA TYR A 170 2.70 24.37 -8.84
C TYR A 170 1.29 24.76 -8.38
N SER A 171 0.77 24.11 -7.32
CA SER A 171 -0.52 24.47 -6.72
C SER A 171 -0.54 25.91 -6.20
N LEU A 172 0.58 26.42 -5.68
CA LEU A 172 0.69 27.80 -5.21
C LEU A 172 0.85 28.80 -6.36
N ALA A 173 1.60 28.44 -7.41
CA ALA A 173 1.85 29.33 -8.54
C ALA A 173 0.60 29.54 -9.40
N ASN A 174 -0.09 28.45 -9.79
CA ASN A 174 -1.20 28.49 -10.75
C ASN A 174 -2.42 27.71 -10.24
N LYS A 175 -3.14 28.27 -9.26
CA LYS A 175 -4.28 27.59 -8.60
C LYS A 175 -5.41 27.17 -9.56
N GLU A 176 -5.79 28.04 -10.48
CA GLU A 176 -6.89 27.77 -11.43
C GLU A 176 -6.51 26.70 -12.46
N GLU A 177 -5.29 26.77 -12.97
CA GLU A 177 -4.75 25.78 -13.91
C GLU A 177 -4.59 24.42 -13.21
N PHE A 178 -4.09 24.40 -11.99
CA PHE A 178 -3.97 23.19 -11.17
C PHE A 178 -5.34 22.57 -10.90
N GLU A 179 -6.37 23.36 -10.56
CA GLU A 179 -7.73 22.84 -10.37
C GLU A 179 -8.29 22.22 -11.67
N ALA A 180 -8.10 22.88 -12.81
CA ALA A 180 -8.50 22.35 -14.11
C ALA A 180 -7.76 21.04 -14.44
N LEU A 181 -6.46 20.98 -14.15
CA LEU A 181 -5.62 19.81 -14.35
C LEU A 181 -6.05 18.63 -13.48
N VAL A 182 -6.29 18.87 -12.20
CA VAL A 182 -6.80 17.85 -11.26
C VAL A 182 -8.14 17.30 -11.75
N LYS A 183 -9.07 18.18 -12.18
CA LYS A 183 -10.35 17.76 -12.76
C LYS A 183 -10.17 16.95 -14.04
N SER A 184 -9.22 17.33 -14.89
CA SER A 184 -8.91 16.59 -16.13
C SER A 184 -8.31 15.21 -15.85
N SER A 185 -7.44 15.09 -14.83
CA SER A 185 -6.83 13.82 -14.42
C SER A 185 -7.89 12.89 -13.85
N LEU A 186 -8.79 13.41 -13.02
CA LEU A 186 -9.95 12.66 -12.51
C LEU A 186 -10.89 12.19 -13.62
N ALA A 187 -11.08 13.01 -14.66
CA ALA A 187 -11.87 12.63 -15.83
C ALA A 187 -11.17 11.55 -16.67
N LYS A 188 -9.84 11.61 -16.82
CA LYS A 188 -9.04 10.58 -17.52
C LYS A 188 -8.96 9.26 -16.76
N GLU A 189 -8.94 9.32 -15.43
CA GLU A 189 -9.03 8.13 -14.57
C GLU A 189 -10.45 7.51 -14.57
N GLN A 190 -11.42 8.08 -15.30
CA GLN A 190 -12.62 7.33 -15.67
C GLN A 190 -12.26 6.19 -16.62
N THR A 191 -11.80 5.11 -16.01
CA THR A 191 -11.36 3.88 -16.67
C THR A 191 -12.46 3.35 -17.59
N GLU A 192 -12.06 2.63 -18.63
CA GLU A 192 -12.99 1.83 -19.43
C GLU A 192 -13.85 0.90 -18.53
N GLU A 193 -13.37 0.53 -17.35
CA GLU A 193 -14.12 -0.17 -16.30
C GLU A 193 -15.35 0.62 -15.84
N ILE A 194 -15.21 1.91 -15.54
CA ILE A 194 -16.33 2.78 -15.12
C ILE A 194 -17.33 2.96 -16.26
N LYS A 195 -16.85 3.11 -17.50
CA LYS A 195 -17.74 3.17 -18.67
C LYS A 195 -18.49 1.86 -18.86
N LYS A 196 -17.84 0.71 -18.67
CA LYS A 196 -18.49 -0.61 -18.70
C LYS A 196 -19.52 -0.76 -17.58
N GLN A 197 -19.17 -0.35 -16.37
CA GLN A 197 -20.07 -0.37 -15.21
C GLN A 197 -21.30 0.52 -15.42
N LYS A 198 -21.11 1.74 -15.94
CA LYS A 198 -22.23 2.64 -16.33
C LYS A 198 -23.12 2.04 -17.41
N LYS A 199 -22.56 1.26 -18.35
CA LYS A 199 -23.34 0.51 -19.35
C LYS A 199 -24.00 -0.75 -18.78
N ARG A 200 -23.49 -1.30 -17.69
CA ARG A 200 -24.01 -2.52 -17.04
C ARG A 200 -25.27 -2.23 -16.24
N ILE A 201 -25.37 -1.07 -15.58
CA ILE A 201 -26.58 -0.64 -14.85
C ILE A 201 -27.85 -0.75 -15.70
N PRO A 202 -27.96 -0.13 -16.89
CA PRO A 202 -29.18 -0.21 -17.69
C PRO A 202 -29.52 -1.64 -18.11
N GLN A 203 -28.52 -2.49 -18.35
CA GLN A 203 -28.74 -3.90 -18.67
C GLN A 203 -29.32 -4.69 -17.48
N ILE A 204 -28.83 -4.39 -16.27
CA ILE A 204 -29.33 -5.01 -15.04
C ILE A 204 -30.75 -4.54 -14.77
N THR A 205 -31.04 -3.23 -14.86
CA THR A 205 -32.38 -2.69 -14.65
C THR A 205 -33.38 -3.24 -15.66
N ASP A 206 -33.03 -3.29 -16.95
CA ASP A 206 -33.89 -3.88 -17.98
C ASP A 206 -34.19 -5.36 -17.68
N ARG A 207 -33.19 -6.11 -17.21
CA ARG A 207 -33.37 -7.52 -16.84
C ARG A 207 -34.25 -7.67 -15.60
N MET A 208 -34.09 -6.81 -14.60
CA MET A 208 -34.93 -6.79 -13.39
C MET A 208 -36.39 -6.49 -13.75
N GLU A 209 -36.65 -5.50 -14.62
CA GLU A 209 -38.00 -5.22 -15.11
C GLU A 209 -38.62 -6.40 -15.87
N GLN A 210 -37.84 -7.10 -16.70
CA GLN A 210 -38.31 -8.31 -17.38
C GLN A 210 -38.68 -9.41 -16.38
N ILE A 211 -37.86 -9.61 -15.35
CA ILE A 211 -38.14 -10.59 -14.29
C ILE A 211 -39.43 -10.24 -13.56
N GLU A 212 -39.64 -8.97 -13.20
CA GLU A 212 -40.88 -8.52 -12.56
C GLU A 212 -42.12 -8.78 -13.44
N ARG A 213 -42.04 -8.48 -14.74
CA ARG A 213 -43.13 -8.78 -15.69
C ARG A 213 -43.43 -10.28 -15.77
N VAL A 214 -42.39 -11.13 -15.79
CA VAL A 214 -42.56 -12.59 -15.83
C VAL A 214 -43.14 -13.10 -14.51
N MET A 215 -42.68 -12.58 -13.37
CA MET A 215 -43.18 -12.94 -12.04
C MET A 215 -44.66 -12.59 -11.86
N ASN A 216 -45.09 -11.42 -12.35
CA ASN A 216 -46.50 -11.04 -12.33
C ASN A 216 -47.38 -12.00 -13.15
N LYS A 217 -46.96 -12.34 -14.37
CA LYS A 217 -47.67 -13.33 -15.20
C LYS A 217 -47.68 -14.72 -14.56
N LEU A 218 -46.56 -15.15 -14.00
CA LEU A 218 -46.44 -16.44 -13.32
C LEU A 218 -47.39 -16.53 -12.12
N TYR A 219 -47.58 -15.42 -11.40
CA TYR A 219 -48.55 -15.32 -10.31
C TYR A 219 -50.00 -15.39 -10.82
N GLU A 220 -50.32 -14.67 -11.89
CA GLU A 220 -51.65 -14.72 -12.55
C GLU A 220 -51.99 -16.13 -13.03
N ASP A 221 -51.06 -16.79 -13.73
CA ASP A 221 -51.23 -18.16 -14.23
C ASP A 221 -51.42 -19.19 -13.10
N ASN A 222 -50.72 -19.00 -11.97
CA ASN A 222 -50.92 -19.83 -10.79
C ASN A 222 -52.28 -19.58 -10.13
N ALA A 223 -52.73 -18.32 -10.06
CA ALA A 223 -54.05 -17.98 -9.51
C ALA A 223 -55.21 -18.53 -10.37
N LEU A 224 -55.03 -18.61 -11.68
CA LEU A 224 -55.98 -19.22 -12.62
C LEU A 224 -55.89 -20.76 -12.65
N GLY A 225 -54.92 -21.37 -11.97
CA GLY A 225 -54.72 -22.82 -11.96
C GLY A 225 -54.10 -23.38 -13.25
N ASN A 226 -53.52 -22.53 -14.10
CA ASN A 226 -52.88 -22.92 -15.35
C ASN A 226 -51.52 -23.61 -15.13
N ILE A 227 -50.95 -23.47 -13.94
CA ILE A 227 -49.65 -24.01 -13.57
C ILE A 227 -49.79 -24.85 -12.30
N GLU A 228 -49.10 -25.98 -12.29
CA GLU A 228 -48.94 -26.81 -11.10
C GLU A 228 -48.10 -26.10 -10.02
N ARG A 229 -48.53 -26.18 -8.77
CA ARG A 229 -47.93 -25.46 -7.64
C ARG A 229 -46.43 -25.73 -7.47
N GLU A 230 -45.98 -26.97 -7.59
CA GLU A 230 -44.54 -27.30 -7.48
C GLU A 230 -43.71 -26.61 -8.55
N ARG A 231 -44.28 -26.47 -9.75
CA ARG A 231 -43.63 -25.80 -10.89
C ARG A 231 -43.62 -24.28 -10.71
N TYR A 232 -44.69 -23.70 -10.17
CA TYR A 232 -44.72 -22.30 -9.75
C TYR A 232 -43.63 -22.01 -8.72
N GLU A 233 -43.55 -22.79 -7.64
CA GLU A 233 -42.57 -22.60 -6.57
C GLU A 233 -41.12 -22.67 -7.08
N LEU A 234 -40.83 -23.59 -7.99
CA LEU A 234 -39.50 -23.71 -8.61
C LEU A 234 -39.14 -22.48 -9.46
N LEU A 235 -40.06 -22.02 -10.31
CA LEU A 235 -39.84 -20.89 -11.21
C LEU A 235 -39.76 -19.56 -10.42
N SER A 236 -40.68 -19.36 -9.49
CA SER A 236 -40.70 -18.20 -8.58
C SER A 236 -39.38 -18.07 -7.81
N ARG A 237 -38.87 -19.19 -7.27
CA ARG A 237 -37.57 -19.20 -6.58
C ARG A 237 -36.41 -18.82 -7.50
N LYS A 238 -36.34 -19.40 -8.71
CA LYS A 238 -35.28 -19.10 -9.68
C LYS A 238 -35.26 -17.63 -10.07
N TYR A 239 -36.42 -17.06 -10.37
CA TYR A 239 -36.53 -15.65 -10.75
C TYR A 239 -36.27 -14.71 -9.58
N ALA A 240 -36.70 -15.06 -8.36
CA ALA A 240 -36.36 -14.31 -7.15
C ALA A 240 -34.85 -14.32 -6.88
N GLU A 241 -34.18 -15.48 -6.98
CA GLU A 241 -32.72 -15.58 -6.85
C GLU A 241 -32.01 -14.71 -7.90
N GLU A 242 -32.41 -14.79 -9.17
CA GLU A 242 -31.85 -13.94 -10.23
C GLU A 242 -32.05 -12.44 -9.92
N TYR A 243 -33.26 -12.04 -9.51
CA TYR A 243 -33.55 -10.65 -9.17
C TYR A 243 -32.69 -10.12 -8.03
N TYR A 244 -32.58 -10.85 -6.92
CA TYR A 244 -31.80 -10.40 -5.76
C TYR A 244 -30.29 -10.43 -6.03
N THR A 245 -29.80 -11.36 -6.86
CA THR A 245 -28.39 -11.35 -7.28
C THR A 245 -28.07 -10.15 -8.17
N LEU A 246 -28.94 -9.82 -9.12
CA LEU A 246 -28.82 -8.65 -9.98
C LEU A 246 -28.94 -7.34 -9.19
N LYS A 247 -29.88 -7.26 -8.25
CA LYS A 247 -30.02 -6.10 -7.36
C LYS A 247 -28.78 -5.87 -6.50
N ALA A 248 -28.22 -6.93 -5.93
CA ALA A 248 -26.98 -6.84 -5.17
C ALA A 248 -25.76 -6.49 -6.06
N GLU A 249 -25.75 -6.89 -7.34
CA GLU A 249 -24.75 -6.44 -8.32
C GLU A 249 -24.93 -4.94 -8.60
N GLN A 250 -26.16 -4.47 -8.82
CA GLN A 250 -26.49 -3.06 -9.06
C GLN A 250 -26.07 -2.18 -7.88
N GLU A 251 -26.46 -2.52 -6.65
CA GLU A 251 -26.10 -1.76 -5.44
C GLU A 251 -24.58 -1.62 -5.29
N LYS A 252 -23.81 -2.67 -5.57
CA LYS A 252 -22.34 -2.63 -5.54
C LYS A 252 -21.75 -1.73 -6.62
N ILE A 253 -22.33 -1.75 -7.83
CA ILE A 253 -21.86 -0.90 -8.93
C ILE A 253 -22.19 0.56 -8.63
N GLU A 254 -23.38 0.86 -8.11
CA GLU A 254 -23.81 2.19 -7.72
C GLU A 254 -22.96 2.75 -6.56
N GLU A 255 -22.69 1.95 -5.54
CA GLU A 255 -21.77 2.31 -4.45
C GLU A 255 -20.40 2.69 -5.02
N HIS A 256 -19.83 1.84 -5.88
CA HIS A 256 -18.55 2.11 -6.54
C HIS A 256 -18.60 3.39 -7.38
N LEU A 257 -19.66 3.64 -8.16
CA LEU A 257 -19.80 4.87 -8.96
C LEU A 257 -19.95 6.14 -8.12
N SER A 258 -20.64 6.06 -6.98
CA SER A 258 -20.82 7.19 -6.05
C SER A 258 -19.48 7.66 -5.45
N GLU A 259 -18.54 6.73 -5.22
CA GLU A 259 -17.17 7.06 -4.84
C GLU A 259 -16.45 7.88 -5.92
N PHE A 260 -16.78 7.65 -7.20
CA PHE A 260 -16.19 8.39 -8.32
C PHE A 260 -16.87 9.75 -8.59
N GLU A 261 -18.19 9.86 -8.43
CA GLU A 261 -18.95 11.09 -8.72
C GLU A 261 -18.58 12.28 -7.85
N ASN A 262 -18.03 12.04 -6.66
CA ASN A 262 -17.44 13.08 -5.82
C ASN A 262 -16.11 13.66 -6.35
N ALA A 263 -15.82 13.56 -7.65
CA ALA A 263 -14.60 14.06 -8.29
C ALA A 263 -14.33 15.55 -7.98
N ASN A 264 -15.36 16.41 -8.02
CA ASN A 264 -15.19 17.83 -7.66
C ASN A 264 -14.81 18.02 -6.19
N GLN A 265 -15.38 17.23 -5.28
CA GLN A 265 -15.04 17.30 -3.87
C GLN A 265 -13.64 16.71 -3.60
N ARG A 266 -13.28 15.63 -4.29
CA ARG A 266 -11.93 15.04 -4.26
C ARG A 266 -10.88 16.02 -4.79
N ALA A 267 -11.17 16.73 -5.87
CA ALA A 267 -10.31 17.78 -6.39
C ALA A 267 -10.07 18.89 -5.35
N LYS A 268 -11.14 19.42 -4.76
CA LYS A 268 -11.05 20.44 -3.70
C LYS A 268 -10.28 19.95 -2.49
N ASN A 269 -10.51 18.72 -2.05
CA ASN A 269 -9.80 18.12 -0.94
C ASN A 269 -8.31 17.94 -1.24
N PHE A 270 -7.95 17.56 -2.48
CA PHE A 270 -6.56 17.44 -2.89
C PHE A 270 -5.84 18.79 -2.94
N ILE A 271 -6.50 19.82 -3.47
CA ILE A 271 -5.94 21.18 -3.51
C ILE A 271 -5.69 21.68 -2.09
N ARG A 272 -6.68 21.53 -1.19
CA ARG A 272 -6.52 21.90 0.21
C ARG A 272 -5.38 21.14 0.89
N LEU A 273 -5.19 19.85 0.53
CA LEU A 273 -4.09 19.04 1.03
C LEU A 273 -2.74 19.55 0.48
N ALA A 274 -2.65 19.83 -0.81
CA ALA A 274 -1.44 20.38 -1.43
C ALA A 274 -1.03 21.72 -0.80
N GLU A 275 -2.01 22.58 -0.50
CA GLU A 275 -1.81 23.86 0.18
C GLU A 275 -1.37 23.70 1.65
N SER A 276 -1.93 22.74 2.40
CA SER A 276 -1.57 22.56 3.82
C SER A 276 -0.16 22.02 4.05
N TYR A 277 0.49 21.53 3.00
CA TYR A 277 1.74 20.79 3.09
C TYR A 277 2.85 21.38 2.21
N SER A 278 2.74 22.67 1.85
CA SER A 278 3.74 23.39 1.03
C SER A 278 5.09 23.63 1.70
N ASP A 279 5.14 23.59 3.03
CA ASP A 279 6.27 24.11 3.81
C ASP A 279 7.18 23.03 4.42
N PHE A 280 7.17 21.80 3.91
CA PHE A 280 7.89 20.72 4.58
C PHE A 280 9.42 20.80 4.46
N GLU A 281 10.07 20.95 5.61
CA GLU A 281 11.44 20.46 5.84
C GLU A 281 11.47 18.92 5.97
N GLU A 282 10.42 18.26 6.51
CA GLU A 282 10.37 16.79 6.71
C GLU A 282 9.01 16.14 6.37
N LEU A 283 9.02 15.12 5.51
CA LEU A 283 7.82 14.37 5.10
C LEU A 283 7.36 13.40 6.21
N THR A 284 6.37 13.79 7.00
CA THR A 284 5.86 12.95 8.10
C THR A 284 5.07 11.74 7.61
N SER A 285 5.06 10.65 8.40
CA SER A 285 4.28 9.44 8.08
C SER A 285 2.78 9.69 7.95
N THR A 286 2.25 10.68 8.67
CA THR A 286 0.85 11.12 8.59
C THR A 286 0.56 11.76 7.23
N ALA A 287 1.41 12.69 6.79
CA ALA A 287 1.27 13.35 5.49
C ALA A 287 1.30 12.33 4.33
N ILE A 288 2.23 11.36 4.38
CA ILE A 288 2.32 10.30 3.37
C ILE A 288 1.02 9.49 3.28
N ASN A 289 0.45 9.09 4.42
CA ASN A 289 -0.80 8.32 4.42
C ASN A 289 -2.02 9.14 3.97
N GLU A 290 -1.97 10.47 4.12
CA GLU A 290 -3.00 11.38 3.64
C GLU A 290 -2.91 11.66 2.13
N PHE A 291 -1.70 11.80 1.58
CA PHE A 291 -1.51 12.03 0.15
C PHE A 291 -1.57 10.74 -0.66
N ILE A 292 -0.90 9.68 -0.21
CA ILE A 292 -0.60 8.50 -1.02
C ILE A 292 -1.52 7.34 -0.63
N SER A 293 -2.20 6.80 -1.63
CA SER A 293 -3.06 5.63 -1.50
C SER A 293 -2.28 4.33 -1.66
N LYS A 294 -1.49 4.25 -2.74
CA LYS A 294 -0.66 3.09 -3.07
C LYS A 294 0.49 3.50 -3.99
N ILE A 295 1.59 2.76 -3.90
CA ILE A 295 2.77 2.91 -4.75
C ILE A 295 2.97 1.56 -5.43
N VAL A 296 2.92 1.53 -6.75
CA VAL A 296 3.07 0.32 -7.55
C VAL A 296 4.46 0.28 -8.14
N VAL A 297 5.23 -0.75 -7.77
CA VAL A 297 6.61 -0.95 -8.21
C VAL A 297 6.63 -1.93 -9.37
N HIS A 298 7.24 -1.52 -10.48
CA HIS A 298 7.45 -2.36 -11.66
C HIS A 298 8.72 -3.20 -11.54
N GLU A 299 8.85 -4.20 -12.41
CA GLU A 299 10.12 -4.93 -12.57
C GLU A 299 11.22 -4.00 -13.07
N ARG A 300 12.48 -4.28 -12.68
CA ARG A 300 13.65 -3.53 -13.17
C ARG A 300 13.87 -3.83 -14.65
N ASP A 301 14.27 -2.81 -15.40
CA ASP A 301 14.61 -2.94 -16.83
C ASP A 301 15.69 -4.02 -17.08
N VAL A 302 16.67 -4.10 -16.17
CA VAL A 302 17.77 -5.08 -16.25
C VAL A 302 17.80 -5.94 -15.00
N LYS A 303 17.54 -7.24 -15.16
CA LYS A 303 17.55 -8.23 -14.07
C LYS A 303 18.93 -8.32 -13.42
N ARG A 304 18.96 -8.37 -12.09
CA ARG A 304 20.18 -8.52 -11.24
C ARG A 304 21.21 -7.39 -11.34
N ALA A 305 20.95 -6.33 -12.12
CA ALA A 305 21.82 -5.18 -12.15
C ALA A 305 21.68 -4.37 -10.85
N LYS A 306 22.84 -4.02 -10.25
CA LYS A 306 22.90 -3.16 -9.07
C LYS A 306 22.38 -1.74 -9.38
N TYR A 307 22.63 -1.29 -10.61
CA TYR A 307 22.23 0.00 -11.15
C TYR A 307 21.35 -0.29 -12.38
N ALA A 308 20.05 -0.05 -12.23
CA ALA A 308 19.05 -0.20 -13.27
C ALA A 308 17.92 0.77 -12.97
N VAL A 309 17.34 1.33 -14.03
CA VAL A 309 16.14 2.14 -13.90
C VAL A 309 14.97 1.22 -13.53
N GLN A 310 14.12 1.69 -12.63
CA GLN A 310 12.96 0.97 -12.17
C GLN A 310 11.78 1.93 -12.10
N ARG A 311 10.72 1.64 -12.84
CA ARG A 311 9.51 2.47 -12.87
C ARG A 311 8.69 2.28 -11.60
N ILE A 312 8.16 3.38 -11.07
CA ILE A 312 7.22 3.41 -9.96
C ILE A 312 6.00 4.23 -10.39
N GLU A 313 4.80 3.74 -10.06
CA GLU A 313 3.56 4.50 -10.20
C GLU A 313 3.05 4.89 -8.82
N VAL A 314 2.78 6.18 -8.62
CA VAL A 314 2.25 6.71 -7.36
C VAL A 314 0.77 7.03 -7.56
N TYR A 315 -0.07 6.47 -6.68
CA TYR A 315 -1.50 6.75 -6.66
C TYR A 315 -1.82 7.60 -5.44
N PHE A 316 -2.45 8.75 -5.67
CA PHE A 316 -2.87 9.68 -4.65
C PHE A 316 -4.28 9.33 -4.14
N ASN A 317 -4.60 9.61 -2.87
CA ASN A 317 -5.89 9.26 -2.26
C ASN A 317 -7.09 9.90 -2.97
N TYR A 318 -6.95 11.12 -3.48
CA TYR A 318 -8.07 11.86 -4.05
C TYR A 318 -8.13 11.79 -5.58
N ILE A 319 -6.98 11.71 -6.26
CA ILE A 319 -6.88 11.79 -7.74
C ILE A 319 -6.42 10.48 -8.37
N GLY A 320 -6.05 9.48 -7.56
CA GLY A 320 -5.54 8.22 -8.06
C GLY A 320 -4.24 8.42 -8.84
N LYS A 321 -4.10 7.84 -10.03
CA LYS A 321 -2.88 8.01 -10.84
C LYS A 321 -2.85 9.43 -11.42
N PHE A 322 -1.94 10.27 -10.90
CA PHE A 322 -1.75 11.61 -11.42
C PHE A 322 -0.82 11.56 -12.64
N GLU A 323 -1.40 11.53 -13.84
CA GLU A 323 -0.67 11.62 -15.12
C GLU A 323 -0.91 12.99 -15.75
N ASN A 324 0.03 13.91 -15.54
CA ASN A 324 0.00 15.26 -16.11
C ASN A 324 1.34 15.68 -16.74
N GLU A 325 1.38 16.80 -17.45
CA GLU A 325 2.57 17.42 -18.06
C GLU A 325 3.70 17.58 -17.03
N LEU A 326 3.38 18.05 -15.82
CA LEU A 326 4.32 18.11 -14.67
C LEU A 326 4.95 16.77 -14.28
N THR A 327 4.24 15.65 -14.46
CA THR A 327 4.77 14.31 -14.23
C THR A 327 5.37 13.69 -15.48
N LYS A 328 5.01 14.16 -16.68
CA LYS A 328 5.64 13.75 -17.94
C LYS A 328 7.03 14.35 -18.09
N ASP A 329 7.25 15.55 -17.56
CA ASP A 329 8.59 16.15 -17.43
C ASP A 329 9.44 15.45 -16.36
N ILE A 330 8.82 14.62 -15.50
CA ILE A 330 9.49 13.78 -14.49
C ILE A 330 9.65 12.34 -14.99
N GLU A 331 8.78 11.86 -15.90
CA GLU A 331 9.00 10.61 -16.62
C GLU A 331 10.21 10.82 -17.53
N PRO A 332 11.33 10.13 -17.28
CA PRO A 332 12.53 10.41 -18.03
C PRO A 332 12.27 10.07 -19.49
N THR A 333 12.56 11.03 -20.36
CA THR A 333 12.41 10.89 -21.80
C THR A 333 13.24 9.68 -22.25
N GLU A 334 12.89 9.02 -23.37
CA GLU A 334 13.70 7.88 -23.86
C GLU A 334 15.19 8.22 -23.97
N GLN A 335 15.52 9.47 -24.31
CA GLN A 335 16.89 9.98 -24.36
C GLN A 335 17.54 10.12 -22.97
N GLU A 336 16.80 10.60 -21.96
CA GLU A 336 17.29 10.69 -20.57
C GLU A 336 17.44 9.31 -19.92
N MET A 337 16.55 8.38 -20.27
CA MET A 337 16.69 6.95 -19.91
C MET A 337 17.97 6.35 -20.50
N ILE A 338 18.33 6.71 -21.73
CA ILE A 338 19.59 6.29 -22.38
C ILE A 338 20.79 6.94 -21.67
N GLN A 339 20.75 8.25 -21.42
CA GLN A 339 21.82 8.96 -20.69
C GLN A 339 22.03 8.38 -19.29
N MET A 340 20.96 8.16 -18.52
CA MET A 340 21.07 7.49 -17.21
C MET A 340 21.66 6.09 -17.33
N ARG A 341 21.33 5.33 -18.39
CA ARG A 341 21.95 4.02 -18.63
C ARG A 341 23.45 4.14 -18.93
N GLU A 342 23.86 5.13 -19.71
CA GLU A 342 25.26 5.39 -20.02
C GLU A 342 26.05 5.85 -18.79
N GLU A 343 25.49 6.77 -18.00
CA GLU A 343 26.08 7.22 -16.72
C GLU A 343 26.24 6.06 -15.74
N ILE A 344 25.22 5.21 -15.64
CA ILE A 344 25.28 3.98 -14.86
C ILE A 344 26.40 3.06 -15.36
N GLU A 345 26.58 2.93 -16.67
CA GLU A 345 27.62 2.09 -17.26
C GLU A 345 29.02 2.67 -17.02
N GLU A 346 29.19 3.98 -17.15
CA GLU A 346 30.46 4.65 -16.84
C GLU A 346 30.77 4.58 -15.34
N ALA A 347 29.79 4.74 -14.46
CA ALA A 347 29.97 4.54 -13.02
C ALA A 347 30.38 3.10 -12.68
N LYS A 348 29.86 2.08 -13.41
CA LYS A 348 30.33 0.69 -13.28
C LYS A 348 31.78 0.54 -13.74
N LYS A 349 32.14 1.14 -14.88
CA LYS A 349 33.51 1.13 -15.42
C LYS A 349 34.47 1.81 -14.44
N GLU A 350 34.11 2.97 -13.91
CA GLU A 350 34.94 3.73 -12.97
C GLU A 350 35.11 3.00 -11.64
N LYS A 351 34.05 2.37 -11.12
CA LYS A 351 34.17 1.52 -9.93
C LYS A 351 35.08 0.32 -10.15
N SER A 352 35.00 -0.31 -11.32
CA SER A 352 35.92 -1.38 -11.72
C SER A 352 37.36 -0.87 -11.79
N ARG A 353 37.59 0.28 -12.45
CA ARG A 353 38.90 0.96 -12.51
C ARG A 353 39.43 1.29 -11.11
N ALA A 354 38.59 1.78 -10.21
CA ALA A 354 38.95 2.09 -8.82
C ALA A 354 39.34 0.82 -8.04
N TYR A 355 38.56 -0.26 -8.20
CA TYR A 355 38.91 -1.58 -7.63
C TYR A 355 40.25 -2.08 -8.15
N HIS A 356 40.50 -2.03 -9.47
CA HIS A 356 41.77 -2.44 -10.05
C HIS A 356 42.94 -1.54 -9.61
N ARG A 357 42.73 -0.23 -9.46
CA ARG A 357 43.72 0.70 -8.88
C ARG A 357 44.08 0.31 -7.44
N ALA A 358 43.09 0.03 -6.60
CA ALA A 358 43.30 -0.40 -5.22
C ALA A 358 44.01 -1.75 -5.15
N TYR A 359 43.54 -2.74 -5.90
CA TYR A 359 44.16 -4.07 -6.00
C TYR A 359 45.61 -3.98 -6.47
N SER A 360 45.89 -3.20 -7.51
CA SER A 360 47.26 -3.00 -8.02
C SER A 360 48.16 -2.34 -6.98
N LYS A 361 47.65 -1.37 -6.21
CA LYS A 361 48.37 -0.73 -5.11
C LYS A 361 48.70 -1.73 -3.99
N GLU A 362 47.74 -2.54 -3.57
CA GLU A 362 47.95 -3.60 -2.57
C GLU A 362 48.91 -4.68 -3.05
N TYR A 363 48.79 -5.10 -4.31
CA TYR A 363 49.67 -6.09 -4.91
C TYR A 363 51.12 -5.59 -5.01
N ARG A 364 51.33 -4.34 -5.44
CA ARG A 364 52.64 -3.69 -5.43
C ARG A 364 53.23 -3.58 -4.01
N ALA A 365 52.42 -3.20 -3.03
CA ALA A 365 52.86 -3.10 -1.63
C ALA A 365 53.32 -4.47 -1.09
N LYS A 366 52.52 -5.53 -1.31
CA LYS A 366 52.89 -6.91 -0.93
C LYS A 366 54.15 -7.41 -1.63
N ASN A 367 54.35 -7.09 -2.91
CA ASN A 367 55.55 -7.49 -3.62
C ASN A 367 56.81 -6.74 -3.15
N ILE A 368 56.69 -5.44 -2.82
CA ILE A 368 57.78 -4.68 -2.19
C ILE A 368 58.12 -5.27 -0.82
N GLU A 369 57.10 -5.66 -0.05
CA GLU A 369 57.29 -6.29 1.26
C GLU A 369 57.98 -7.66 1.15
N LYS A 370 57.54 -8.51 0.21
CA LYS A 370 58.22 -9.78 -0.11
C LYS A 370 59.67 -9.57 -0.53
N PHE A 371 59.96 -8.55 -1.33
CA PHE A 371 61.32 -8.23 -1.74
C PHE A 371 62.18 -7.81 -0.54
N ARG A 372 61.66 -6.93 0.33
CA ARG A 372 62.33 -6.55 1.58
C ARG A 372 62.56 -7.74 2.52
N GLU A 373 61.61 -8.66 2.59
CA GLU A 373 61.74 -9.89 3.38
C GLU A 373 62.82 -10.81 2.82
N TYR A 374 62.87 -10.98 1.50
CA TYR A 374 63.93 -11.70 0.80
C TYR A 374 65.32 -11.09 1.07
N GLU A 375 65.45 -9.77 0.99
CA GLU A 375 66.71 -9.09 1.33
C GLU A 375 67.12 -9.29 2.80
N ARG A 376 66.17 -9.27 3.74
CA ARG A 376 66.43 -9.56 5.16
C ARG A 376 66.93 -10.99 5.36
N ILE A 377 66.35 -11.97 4.66
CA ILE A 377 66.79 -13.38 4.71
C ILE A 377 68.21 -13.50 4.16
N LYS A 378 68.47 -12.95 2.97
CA LYS A 378 69.78 -12.99 2.33
C LYS A 378 70.87 -12.29 3.18
N ALA A 379 70.53 -11.19 3.84
CA ALA A 379 71.42 -10.50 4.78
C ALA A 379 71.71 -11.34 6.04
N ARG A 380 70.72 -12.08 6.56
CA ARG A 380 70.92 -13.02 7.68
C ARG A 380 71.83 -14.17 7.28
N GLU A 381 71.61 -14.77 6.11
CA GLU A 381 72.45 -15.84 5.57
C GLU A 381 73.89 -15.37 5.35
N TYR A 382 74.08 -14.17 4.79
CA TYR A 382 75.40 -13.57 4.62
C TYR A 382 76.12 -13.36 5.96
N ARG A 383 75.43 -12.81 6.97
CA ARG A 383 75.98 -12.63 8.33
C ARG A 383 76.33 -13.98 8.97
N ALA A 384 75.50 -15.01 8.79
CA ALA A 384 75.77 -16.36 9.30
C ALA A 384 77.01 -16.98 8.64
N ARG A 385 77.13 -16.88 7.30
CA ARG A 385 78.33 -17.30 6.55
C ARG A 385 79.59 -16.59 7.01
N LYS A 386 79.54 -15.26 7.19
CA LYS A 386 80.67 -14.47 7.70
C LYS A 386 81.09 -14.85 9.11
N LYS A 387 80.13 -15.21 10.00
CA LYS A 387 80.44 -15.71 11.35
C LYS A 387 81.10 -17.09 11.32
N LEU A 388 80.64 -17.99 10.44
CA LEU A 388 81.24 -19.31 10.26
C LEU A 388 82.68 -19.21 9.72
N GLN A 389 82.94 -18.31 8.77
CA GLN A 389 84.29 -18.06 8.24
C GLN A 389 85.24 -17.38 9.24
N ALA A 390 84.73 -16.72 10.28
CA ALA A 390 85.54 -16.09 11.33
C ALA A 390 85.82 -17.01 12.51
N THR A 391 85.25 -18.22 12.52
CA THR A 391 85.41 -19.23 13.58
C THR A 391 86.24 -20.45 13.14
N THR A 392 86.53 -20.55 11.83
CA THR A 392 87.63 -21.34 11.23
C THR A 392 88.85 -20.47 11.05
#